data_AF-G8PRH0-F1
#
_entry.id   AF-G8PRH0-F1
#
_cell.length_a   1.000
_cell.length_b   1.000
_cell.length_c   1.000
_cell.angle_alpha   90.00
_cell.angle_beta   90.00
_cell.angle_gamma   90.00
#
_symmetry.space_group_name_H-M   'P 1'
#
loop_
_entity.id
_entity.type
_entity.pdbx_description
1 polymer ?
#
loop_
_entity_poly.entity_id
_entity_poly.type
_entity_poly.pdbx_seq_one_letter_code
_entity_poly.pdbx_strand_id
1 'polypeptide(L)'
;MVGAPTLMLLGLGTVSMFAPSRMTKNFALEPIGVAGLSTIRSVIGGLFLASVALLITGFVTAQPQAYVAVAILLGVVALGRVVGLMADGFVKEVIPPLIVELVLIAALLGAFFRPF
;
A
#
# COMPACT_ATOMS: atom_id res chain seq x y z
N MET A 1 -9.22 14.25 -5.52
CA MET A 1 -7.82 13.90 -5.18
C MET A 1 -7.59 12.42 -4.86
N VAL A 2 -8.56 11.68 -4.32
CA VAL A 2 -8.39 10.26 -3.89
C VAL A 2 -8.35 9.24 -5.05
N GLY A 3 -8.83 9.60 -6.24
CA GLY A 3 -8.92 8.68 -7.38
C GLY A 3 -7.57 8.10 -7.83
N ALA A 4 -6.51 8.91 -7.89
CA ALA A 4 -5.18 8.43 -8.28
C ALA A 4 -4.59 7.42 -7.27
N PRO A 5 -4.59 7.71 -5.94
CA PRO A 5 -4.26 6.71 -4.92
C PRO A 5 -5.07 5.42 -5.04
N THR A 6 -6.40 5.51 -5.22
CA THR A 6 -7.27 4.35 -5.34
C THR A 6 -6.91 3.49 -6.55
N LEU A 7 -6.69 4.09 -7.72
CA LEU A 7 -6.32 3.36 -8.94
C LEU A 7 -4.95 2.68 -8.80
N MET A 8 -3.98 3.37 -8.19
CA MET A 8 -2.65 2.80 -7.94
C MET A 8 -2.72 1.59 -7.00
N LEU A 9 -3.42 1.73 -5.88
CA LEU A 9 -3.60 0.64 -4.91
C LEU A 9 -4.42 -0.51 -5.50
N LEU A 10 -5.38 -0.23 -6.37
CA LEU A 10 -6.13 -1.25 -7.09
C LEU A 10 -5.22 -2.05 -8.03
N GLY A 11 -4.35 -1.38 -8.80
CA GLY A 11 -3.35 -2.06 -9.63
C GLY A 11 -2.42 -2.94 -8.82
N LEU A 12 -1.86 -2.41 -7.73
CA LEU A 12 -0.97 -3.18 -6.85
C LEU A 12 -1.68 -4.36 -6.17
N GLY A 13 -2.90 -4.14 -5.67
CA GLY A 13 -3.68 -5.17 -4.99
C GLY A 13 -4.14 -6.29 -5.93
N THR A 14 -4.63 -5.94 -7.12
CA THR A 14 -5.05 -6.93 -8.13
C THR A 14 -3.88 -7.77 -8.64
N VAL A 15 -2.75 -7.14 -8.94
CA VAL A 15 -1.54 -7.89 -9.36
C VAL A 15 -1.04 -8.77 -8.22
N SER A 16 -1.03 -8.29 -6.97
CA SER A 16 -0.62 -9.10 -5.81
C SER A 16 -1.56 -10.27 -5.53
N MET A 17 -2.86 -10.12 -5.80
CA MET A 17 -3.87 -11.15 -5.56
C MET A 17 -3.88 -12.22 -6.68
N PHE A 18 -3.82 -11.80 -7.94
CA PHE A 18 -4.02 -12.70 -9.08
C PHE A 18 -2.74 -13.07 -9.82
N ALA A 19 -1.67 -12.28 -9.70
CA ALA A 19 -0.37 -12.52 -10.31
C ALA A 19 0.82 -12.31 -9.32
N PRO A 20 0.81 -12.96 -8.13
CA PRO A 20 1.78 -12.69 -7.06
C PRO A 20 3.23 -12.96 -7.44
N SER A 21 3.48 -13.83 -8.40
CA SER A 21 4.83 -14.08 -8.94
C SER A 21 5.44 -12.83 -9.57
N ARG A 22 4.64 -11.88 -10.09
CA ARG A 22 5.14 -10.59 -10.58
C ARG A 22 5.56 -9.65 -9.45
N MET A 23 5.04 -9.85 -8.24
CA MET A 23 5.33 -9.00 -7.08
C MET A 23 6.62 -9.36 -6.36
N THR A 24 7.13 -10.57 -6.59
CA THR A 24 8.42 -11.03 -6.05
C THR A 24 9.55 -10.07 -6.37
N LYS A 25 9.65 -9.62 -7.63
CA LYS A 25 10.64 -8.63 -8.06
C LYS A 25 10.37 -7.24 -7.52
N ASN A 26 9.10 -6.81 -7.52
CA ASN A 26 8.71 -5.46 -7.10
C ASN A 26 8.98 -5.20 -5.62
N PHE A 27 8.91 -6.23 -4.78
CA PHE A 27 9.14 -6.15 -3.34
C PHE A 27 10.41 -6.86 -2.86
N ALA A 28 11.25 -7.35 -3.78
CA ALA A 28 12.44 -8.14 -3.45
C ALA A 28 12.14 -9.32 -2.51
N LEU A 29 11.04 -10.04 -2.77
CA LEU A 29 10.58 -11.18 -1.99
C LEU A 29 10.89 -12.50 -2.71
N GLU A 30 11.43 -13.46 -1.98
CA GLU A 30 11.58 -14.84 -2.43
C GLU A 30 10.55 -15.75 -1.74
N PRO A 31 9.49 -16.18 -2.45
CA PRO A 31 8.44 -17.00 -1.86
C PRO A 31 8.84 -18.48 -1.77
N ILE A 32 8.58 -19.09 -0.62
CA ILE A 32 8.77 -20.54 -0.43
C ILE A 32 7.56 -21.29 -1.02
N GLY A 33 7.69 -21.72 -2.27
CA GLY A 33 6.68 -22.51 -2.98
C GLY A 33 5.30 -21.85 -3.05
N VAL A 34 4.25 -22.67 -3.08
CA VAL A 34 2.86 -22.20 -3.16
C VAL A 34 2.44 -21.45 -1.89
N ALA A 35 2.97 -21.84 -0.73
CA ALA A 35 2.69 -21.19 0.54
C ALA A 35 3.14 -19.72 0.53
N GLY A 36 4.39 -19.44 0.11
CA GLY A 36 4.88 -18.06 0.02
C GLY A 36 4.09 -17.20 -0.98
N LEU A 37 3.68 -17.77 -2.12
CA LEU A 37 2.80 -17.07 -3.05
C LEU A 37 1.42 -16.80 -2.45
N SER A 38 0.90 -17.68 -1.60
CA SER A 38 -0.34 -17.47 -0.86
C SER A 38 -0.21 -16.32 0.15
N THR A 39 0.93 -16.21 0.84
CA THR A 39 1.23 -15.08 1.74
C THR A 39 1.22 -13.74 1.01
N ILE A 40 1.81 -13.67 -0.20
CA ILE A 40 1.76 -12.44 -1.02
C ILE A 40 0.30 -12.06 -1.34
N ARG A 41 -0.55 -13.02 -1.71
CA ARG A 41 -1.98 -12.76 -1.98
C ARG A 41 -2.70 -12.26 -0.74
N SER A 42 -2.53 -12.96 0.38
CA SER A 42 -3.25 -12.69 1.62
C SER A 42 -2.83 -11.37 2.25
N VAL A 43 -1.52 -11.16 2.44
CA VAL A 43 -1.01 -9.99 3.17
C VAL A 43 -0.95 -8.79 2.24
N ILE A 44 -0.18 -8.87 1.16
CA ILE A 44 0.07 -7.73 0.27
C ILE A 44 -1.17 -7.42 -0.57
N GLY A 45 -1.73 -8.44 -1.23
CA GLY A 45 -2.96 -8.29 -2.01
C GLY A 45 -4.14 -7.86 -1.14
N GLY A 46 -4.35 -8.52 -0.01
CA GLY A 46 -5.41 -8.18 0.95
C GLY A 46 -5.29 -6.76 1.48
N LEU A 47 -4.11 -6.32 1.89
CA LEU A 47 -3.87 -4.96 2.39
C LEU A 47 -4.25 -3.90 1.35
N PHE A 48 -3.77 -4.03 0.12
CA PHE A 48 -4.05 -3.04 -0.92
C PHE A 48 -5.52 -3.05 -1.36
N LEU A 49 -6.14 -4.22 -1.52
CA LEU A 49 -7.55 -4.31 -1.90
C LEU A 49 -8.49 -3.85 -0.77
N ALA A 50 -8.17 -4.13 0.49
CA ALA A 50 -8.91 -3.58 1.63
C ALA A 50 -8.79 -2.04 1.69
N SER A 51 -7.59 -1.52 1.40
CA SER A 51 -7.38 -0.07 1.30
C SER A 51 -8.26 0.53 0.19
N VAL A 52 -8.31 -0.10 -0.99
CA VAL A 52 -9.21 0.32 -2.09
C VAL A 52 -10.67 0.32 -1.65
N ALA A 53 -11.13 -0.74 -0.98
CA ALA A 53 -12.50 -0.82 -0.49
C ALA A 53 -12.80 0.34 0.48
N LEU A 54 -11.91 0.62 1.43
CA LEU A 54 -12.05 1.76 2.35
C LEU A 54 -12.09 3.11 1.62
N LEU A 55 -11.22 3.32 0.63
CA LEU A 55 -11.21 4.57 -0.14
C LEU A 55 -12.50 4.74 -0.95
N ILE A 56 -13.00 3.68 -1.60
CA ILE A 56 -14.26 3.72 -2.34
C ILE A 56 -15.43 3.97 -1.39
N THR A 57 -15.49 3.26 -0.25
CA THR A 57 -16.52 3.46 0.75
C THR A 57 -16.51 4.89 1.27
N GLY A 58 -15.36 5.42 1.69
CA GLY A 58 -15.24 6.80 2.16
C GLY A 58 -15.65 7.84 1.12
N PHE A 59 -15.36 7.58 -0.15
CA PHE A 59 -15.78 8.44 -1.25
C PHE A 59 -17.29 8.40 -1.48
N VAL A 60 -17.89 7.21 -1.57
CA VAL A 60 -19.33 7.03 -1.82
C VAL A 60 -20.18 7.50 -0.64
N THR A 61 -19.73 7.29 0.59
CA THR A 61 -20.47 7.68 1.80
C THR A 61 -20.15 9.10 2.28
N ALA A 62 -19.28 9.82 1.56
CA ALA A 62 -18.76 11.14 1.95
C ALA A 62 -18.16 11.16 3.38
N GLN A 63 -17.48 10.08 3.78
CA GLN A 63 -16.79 9.92 5.06
C GLN A 63 -15.27 9.96 4.86
N PRO A 64 -14.65 11.16 4.90
CA PRO A 64 -13.21 11.29 4.62
C PRO A 64 -12.33 10.63 5.69
N GLN A 65 -12.88 10.23 6.85
CA GLN A 65 -12.18 9.48 7.88
C GLN A 65 -11.61 8.15 7.35
N ALA A 66 -12.25 7.55 6.34
CA ALA A 66 -11.73 6.34 5.71
C ALA A 66 -10.39 6.58 5.00
N TYR A 67 -10.13 7.80 4.51
CA TYR A 67 -8.85 8.16 3.90
C TYR A 67 -7.73 8.19 4.95
N VAL A 68 -8.05 8.65 6.17
CA VAL A 68 -7.12 8.64 7.30
C VAL A 68 -6.81 7.21 7.72
N ALA A 69 -7.80 6.31 7.76
CA ALA A 69 -7.56 4.90 8.05
C ALA A 69 -6.55 4.27 7.08
N VAL A 70 -6.69 4.54 5.78
CA VAL A 70 -5.74 4.04 4.77
C VAL A 70 -4.38 4.73 4.88
N ALA A 71 -4.34 6.04 5.17
CA ALA A 71 -3.10 6.74 5.43
C ALA A 71 -2.33 6.16 6.63
N ILE A 72 -3.03 5.77 7.70
CA ILE A 72 -2.43 5.09 8.86
C ILE A 72 -1.85 3.73 8.44
N LEU A 73 -2.61 2.92 7.68
CA LEU A 73 -2.12 1.62 7.19
C LEU A 73 -0.83 1.77 6.39
N LEU A 74 -0.80 2.70 5.42
CA LEU A 74 0.40 2.99 4.64
C LEU A 74 1.53 3.58 5.49
N GLY A 75 1.20 4.38 6.51
CA GLY A 75 2.17 4.92 7.46
C GLY A 75 2.87 3.83 8.26
N VAL A 76 2.14 2.80 8.69
CA VAL A 76 2.73 1.63 9.37
C VAL A 76 3.60 0.81 8.42
N VAL A 77 3.21 0.67 7.15
CA VAL A 77 4.05 0.02 6.12
C VAL A 77 5.36 0.79 5.91
N ALA A 78 5.28 2.12 5.75
CA ALA A 78 6.45 2.98 5.62
C ALA A 78 7.35 2.92 6.86
N LEU A 79 6.76 2.87 8.06
CA LEU A 79 7.50 2.67 9.30
C LEU A 79 8.28 1.37 9.29
N GLY A 80 7.72 0.28 8.75
CA GLY A 80 8.44 -0.98 8.57
C GLY A 80 9.72 -0.83 7.74
N ARG A 81 9.70 0.01 6.70
CA ARG A 81 10.91 0.32 5.91
C ARG A 81 11.91 1.16 6.68
N VAL A 82 11.44 2.13 7.47
CA VAL A 82 12.32 2.92 8.35
C VAL A 82 13.00 2.03 9.37
N VAL A 83 12.26 1.11 10.00
CA VAL A 83 12.85 0.12 10.92
C VAL A 83 13.90 -0.73 10.20
N GLY A 84 13.62 -1.23 8.99
CA GLY A 84 14.60 -1.98 8.20
C GLY A 84 15.86 -1.16 7.87
N LEU A 85 15.71 0.11 7.48
CA LEU A 85 16.86 0.99 7.21
C LEU A 85 17.74 1.22 8.45
N MET A 86 17.14 1.26 9.64
CA MET A 86 17.84 1.46 10.91
C MET A 86 18.48 0.18 11.43
N ALA A 87 17.82 -0.97 11.26
CA ALA A 87 18.26 -2.26 11.78
C ALA A 87 19.24 -2.98 10.83
N ASP A 88 18.92 -3.00 9.53
CA ASP A 88 19.64 -3.78 8.51
C ASP A 88 20.60 -2.90 7.67
N GLY A 89 20.54 -1.58 7.87
CA GLY A 89 21.36 -0.59 7.17
C GLY A 89 20.71 -0.03 5.90
N PHE A 90 21.42 0.90 5.24
CA PHE A 90 20.88 1.60 4.08
C PHE A 90 20.89 0.71 2.83
N VAL A 91 19.71 0.41 2.32
CA VAL A 91 19.48 -0.37 1.08
C VAL A 91 18.74 0.52 0.08
N LYS A 92 19.32 0.75 -1.11
CA LYS A 92 18.76 1.72 -2.08
C LYS A 92 17.41 1.25 -2.63
N GLU A 93 17.20 -0.05 -2.69
CA GLU A 93 16.03 -0.73 -3.23
C GLU A 93 14.75 -0.44 -2.41
N VAL A 94 14.88 -0.07 -1.12
CA VAL A 94 13.71 0.27 -0.29
C VAL A 94 13.27 1.73 -0.40
N ILE A 95 14.06 2.58 -1.07
CA ILE A 95 13.78 4.01 -1.20
C ILE A 95 12.59 4.29 -2.15
N PRO A 96 12.52 3.73 -3.37
CA PRO A 96 11.37 3.95 -4.24
C PRO A 96 10.01 3.60 -3.61
N PRO A 97 9.82 2.42 -2.98
CA PRO A 97 8.54 2.11 -2.35
C PRO A 97 8.24 2.98 -1.12
N LEU A 98 9.25 3.38 -0.35
CA LEU A 98 9.06 4.34 0.76
C LEU A 98 8.56 5.69 0.25
N ILE A 99 9.12 6.20 -0.85
CA ILE A 99 8.66 7.45 -1.47
C ILE A 99 7.20 7.31 -1.92
N VAL A 100 6.84 6.20 -2.57
CA VAL A 100 5.46 5.94 -3.00
C VAL A 100 4.51 5.95 -1.80
N GLU A 101 4.86 5.25 -0.72
CA GLU A 101 4.05 5.21 0.50
C GLU A 101 3.83 6.62 1.06
N LEU A 102 4.88 7.44 1.18
CA LEU A 102 4.81 8.82 1.68
C LEU A 102 3.98 9.73 0.77
N VAL A 103 4.11 9.61 -0.55
CA VAL A 103 3.32 10.38 -1.52
C VAL A 103 1.83 10.03 -1.41
N LEU A 104 1.50 8.74 -1.30
CA LEU A 104 0.11 8.30 -1.12
C LEU A 104 -0.47 8.79 0.21
N ILE A 105 0.29 8.71 1.31
CA ILE A 105 -0.12 9.25 2.62
C ILE A 105 -0.41 10.74 2.51
N ALA A 106 0.50 11.51 1.91
CA ALA A 106 0.32 12.96 1.75
C ALA A 106 -0.92 13.29 0.90
N ALA A 107 -1.16 12.54 -0.19
CA ALA A 107 -2.33 12.72 -1.04
C ALA A 107 -3.65 12.40 -0.29
N LEU A 108 -3.67 11.34 0.52
CA LEU A 108 -4.85 10.94 1.30
C LEU A 108 -5.15 11.91 2.45
N LEU A 109 -4.12 12.35 3.17
CA LEU A 109 -4.27 13.38 4.22
C LEU A 109 -4.69 14.72 3.60
N GLY A 110 -4.10 15.11 2.47
CA GLY A 110 -4.53 16.29 1.72
C GLY A 110 -6.00 16.23 1.32
N ALA A 111 -6.47 15.08 0.83
CA ALA A 111 -7.87 14.86 0.49
C ALA A 111 -8.80 14.84 1.72
N PHE A 112 -8.30 14.44 2.89
CA PHE A 112 -9.05 14.55 4.15
C PHE A 112 -9.26 16.01 4.56
N PHE A 113 -8.21 16.85 4.49
CA PHE A 113 -8.30 18.26 4.87
C PHE A 113 -8.99 19.14 3.82
N ARG A 114 -8.98 18.74 2.54
CA ARG A 114 -9.63 19.43 1.42
C ARG A 114 -10.43 18.44 0.58
N PRO A 115 -11.67 18.12 0.99
CA PRO A 115 -12.48 17.11 0.32
C PRO A 115 -13.03 17.53 -1.07
N PHE A 116 -12.68 18.71 -1.59
CA PHE A 116 -13.16 19.26 -2.87
C PHE A 116 -11.99 19.62 -3.79
#